data_AF-A0A193SGG0-F1
#
_entry.id   AF-A0A193SGG0-F1
#
_cell.length_a   1.000
_cell.length_b   1.000
_cell.length_c   1.000
_cell.angle_alpha   90.00
_cell.angle_beta   90.00
_cell.angle_gamma   90.00
#
_symmetry.space_group_name_H-M   'P 1'
#
loop_
_entity.id
_entity.type
_entity.pdbx_description
1 polymer ?
#
loop_
_entity_poly.entity_id
_entity_poly.type
_entity_poly.pdbx_seq_one_letter_code
_entity_poly.pdbx_strand_id
1 'polypeptide(L)'
;MITELNIDGVTSYKSKSTLSPTNKTSLIYGLNGAGKSTISEFLYNHTEPRFAKCSLKTSQPCEILVYNQSFLNDYFYEEDNLKGIFTLSKENKVALQQIEAETKELEKHLTAQQENSKRATENATKLDQEKTKASGKVWEIKTNFTGGDRVLEFCLESLKRTELLFQHIIGLPLPENAPSYTIDGEPREFGKNRTLRFSELS
;
A
#
# COMPACT_ATOMS: atom_id res chain seq x y z
N MET A 1 27.48 39.00 23.69
CA MET A 1 26.33 39.57 24.44
C MET A 1 25.35 40.14 23.43
N ILE A 2 24.04 39.98 23.63
CA ILE A 2 23.03 40.59 22.73
C ILE A 2 23.07 42.11 22.91
N THR A 3 23.25 42.83 21.81
CA THR A 3 23.37 44.30 21.79
C THR A 3 22.13 44.97 21.23
N GLU A 4 21.48 44.33 20.26
CA GLU A 4 20.27 44.84 19.61
C GLU A 4 19.41 43.69 19.13
N LEU A 5 18.11 43.80 19.39
CA LEU A 5 17.08 42.92 18.90
C LEU A 5 16.03 43.77 18.19
N ASN A 6 15.82 43.52 16.90
CA ASN A 6 14.77 44.16 16.11
C ASN A 6 13.69 43.14 15.79
N ILE A 7 12.44 43.47 16.15
CA ILE A 7 11.26 42.67 15.80
C ILE A 7 10.32 43.55 14.98
N ASP A 8 9.92 43.07 13.81
CA ASP A 8 9.08 43.84 12.88
C ASP A 8 8.13 42.94 12.09
N GLY A 9 6.85 43.30 12.09
CA GLY A 9 5.82 42.64 11.28
C GLY A 9 5.46 41.22 11.70
N VAL A 10 5.62 40.87 12.99
CA VAL A 10 5.34 39.52 13.51
C VAL A 10 4.42 39.60 14.72
N THR A 11 3.37 38.76 14.74
CA THR A 11 2.37 38.65 15.83
C THR A 11 1.85 40.02 16.32
N SER A 12 2.24 40.44 17.52
CA SER A 12 1.82 41.69 18.18
C SER A 12 2.67 42.90 17.74
N TYR A 13 3.79 42.69 17.06
CA TYR A 13 4.71 43.73 16.59
C TYR A 13 4.32 44.20 15.18
N LYS A 14 3.34 45.12 15.10
CA LYS A 14 2.86 45.69 13.82
C LYS A 14 3.88 46.61 13.14
N SER A 15 4.83 47.12 13.90
CA SER A 15 5.90 48.01 13.44
C SER A 15 7.21 47.65 14.13
N LYS A 16 8.32 48.03 13.49
CA LYS A 16 9.68 47.82 14.01
C LYS A 16 9.80 48.28 15.46
N SER A 17 10.15 47.34 16.32
CA SER A 17 10.46 47.54 17.74
C SER A 17 11.88 47.10 18.00
N THR A 18 12.66 48.00 18.62
CA THR A 18 14.08 47.77 18.92
C THR A 18 14.26 47.60 20.42
N LEU A 19 14.92 46.53 20.84
CA LEU A 19 15.33 46.28 22.21
C LEU A 19 16.85 46.22 22.28
N SER A 20 17.44 47.04 23.15
CA SER A 20 18.90 47.10 23.36
C SER A 20 19.23 46.84 24.83
N PRO A 21 19.45 45.58 25.22
CA PRO A 21 19.82 45.23 26.58
C PRO A 21 21.16 45.86 26.96
N THR A 22 21.20 46.65 28.03
CA THR A 22 22.42 47.31 28.52
C THR A 22 23.12 46.50 29.62
N ASN A 23 22.36 45.69 30.36
CA ASN A 23 22.85 44.90 31.48
C ASN A 23 23.00 43.42 31.10
N LYS A 24 23.90 42.72 31.79
CA LYS A 24 24.09 41.26 31.65
C LYS A 24 22.80 40.47 31.92
N THR A 25 21.98 40.95 32.83
CA THR A 25 20.67 40.38 33.18
C THR A 25 19.59 41.37 32.79
N SER A 26 18.57 40.91 32.06
CA SER A 26 17.43 41.71 31.65
C SER A 26 16.13 40.96 31.92
N LEU A 27 15.12 41.66 32.44
CA LEU A 27 13.78 41.12 32.69
C LEU A 27 12.79 41.82 31.76
N ILE A 28 12.09 41.04 30.93
CA ILE A 28 11.04 41.54 30.04
C ILE A 28 9.70 41.02 30.56
N TYR A 29 8.79 41.93 30.92
CA TYR A 29 7.46 41.59 31.45
C TYR A 29 6.38 42.44 30.77
N GLY A 30 5.12 42.03 30.92
CA GLY A 30 3.99 42.70 30.29
C GLY A 30 2.73 41.85 30.28
N LEU A 31 1.62 42.40 29.81
CA LEU A 31 0.32 41.75 29.76
C LEU A 31 0.30 40.52 28.83
N ASN A 32 -0.71 39.67 28.99
CA ASN A 32 -0.97 38.57 28.05
C ASN A 32 -1.24 39.14 26.65
N GLY A 33 -0.65 38.53 25.62
CA GLY A 33 -0.73 39.04 24.25
C GLY A 33 0.25 40.17 23.90
N ALA A 34 1.04 40.68 24.85
CA ALA A 34 2.02 41.75 24.58
C ALA A 34 3.22 41.34 23.68
N GLY A 35 3.29 40.09 23.23
CA GLY A 35 4.37 39.62 22.33
C GLY A 35 5.60 39.04 23.03
N LYS A 36 5.58 38.84 24.36
CA LYS A 36 6.70 38.26 25.12
C LYS A 36 7.20 36.92 24.53
N SER A 37 6.27 36.01 24.23
CA SER A 37 6.61 34.71 23.63
C SER A 37 7.16 34.83 22.22
N THR A 38 6.87 35.91 21.50
CA THR A 38 7.44 36.16 20.17
C THR A 38 8.92 36.51 20.25
N ILE A 39 9.34 37.23 21.29
CA ILE A 39 10.75 37.51 21.55
C ILE A 39 11.50 36.18 21.80
N SER A 40 10.99 35.33 22.69
CA SER A 40 11.64 34.06 22.99
C SER A 40 11.68 33.15 21.77
N GLU A 41 10.61 33.11 20.99
CA GLU A 41 10.55 32.31 19.77
C GLU A 41 11.52 32.77 18.68
N PHE A 42 11.66 34.08 18.50
CA PHE A 42 12.66 34.63 17.58
C PHE A 42 14.08 34.28 18.02
N LEU A 43 14.37 34.33 19.33
CA LEU A 43 15.67 33.92 19.86
C LEU A 43 15.93 32.42 19.71
N TYR A 44 14.87 31.59 19.76
CA TYR A 44 14.96 30.14 19.59
C TYR A 44 15.27 29.75 18.14
N ASN A 45 14.56 30.34 17.17
CA ASN A 45 14.80 30.09 15.74
C ASN A 45 14.67 31.37 14.90
N HIS A 46 15.74 32.17 14.87
CA HIS A 46 15.78 33.43 14.13
C HIS A 46 15.79 33.28 12.60
N THR A 47 15.93 32.05 12.09
CA THR A 47 15.98 31.75 10.65
C THR A 47 14.62 31.46 10.02
N GLU A 48 13.58 31.35 10.84
CA GLU A 48 12.24 31.00 10.37
C GLU A 48 11.67 32.09 9.44
N PRO A 49 10.97 31.73 8.34
CA PRO A 49 10.50 32.72 7.35
C PRO A 49 9.66 33.85 7.92
N ARG A 50 8.89 33.61 8.98
CA ARG A 50 8.09 34.64 9.64
C ARG A 50 8.93 35.77 10.25
N PHE A 51 10.20 35.51 10.57
CA PHE A 51 11.13 36.48 11.15
C PHE A 51 12.02 37.16 10.11
N ALA A 52 11.69 37.09 8.82
CA ALA A 52 12.50 37.67 7.74
C ALA A 52 12.78 39.19 7.89
N LYS A 53 11.93 39.92 8.62
CA LYS A 53 12.10 41.36 8.91
C LYS A 53 12.75 41.64 10.27
N CYS A 54 13.01 40.60 11.06
CA CYS A 54 13.64 40.70 12.36
C CYS A 54 15.17 40.60 12.24
N SER A 55 15.90 41.11 13.22
CA SER A 55 17.35 40.99 13.23
C SER A 55 17.89 40.91 14.65
N LEU A 56 18.98 40.16 14.83
CA LEU A 56 19.70 40.04 16.09
C LEU A 56 21.15 40.49 15.89
N LYS A 57 21.65 41.37 16.76
CA LYS A 57 23.06 41.76 16.81
C LYS A 57 23.67 41.36 18.14
N THR A 58 24.82 40.68 18.07
CA THR A 58 25.63 40.31 19.23
C THR A 58 27.00 40.99 19.16
N SER A 59 27.58 41.29 20.32
CA SER A 59 28.90 41.90 20.43
C SER A 59 30.03 40.96 19.99
N GLN A 60 29.80 39.66 20.06
CA GLN A 60 30.71 38.58 19.70
C GLN A 60 29.87 37.33 19.40
N PRO A 61 30.40 36.35 18.63
CA PRO A 61 29.75 35.07 18.46
C PRO A 61 29.41 34.46 19.81
N CYS A 62 28.14 34.08 20.00
CA CYS A 62 27.69 33.40 21.20
C CYS A 62 26.54 32.47 20.87
N GLU A 63 26.50 31.34 21.56
CA GLU A 63 25.38 30.41 21.52
C GLU A 63 24.19 31.01 22.29
N ILE A 64 22.98 30.80 21.75
CA ILE A 64 21.74 31.29 22.35
C ILE A 64 20.94 30.08 22.78
N LEU A 65 20.82 29.90 24.09
CA LEU A 65 20.00 28.86 24.68
C LEU A 65 18.67 29.47 25.12
N VAL A 66 17.57 28.98 24.54
CA VAL A 66 16.23 29.46 24.87
C VAL A 66 15.40 28.31 25.42
N TYR A 67 14.94 28.47 26.65
CA TYR A 67 13.98 27.57 27.28
C TYR A 67 12.58 28.16 27.12
N ASN A 68 11.80 27.62 26.17
CA ASN A 68 10.43 28.01 25.90
C ASN A 68 9.57 26.80 25.51
N GLN A 69 8.31 27.02 25.13
CA GLN A 69 7.41 25.93 24.72
C GLN A 69 7.93 25.17 23.49
N SER A 70 8.55 25.85 22.52
CA SER A 70 9.11 25.21 21.33
C SER A 70 10.29 24.29 21.68
N PHE A 71 11.16 24.71 22.61
CA PHE A 71 12.18 23.84 23.19
C PHE A 71 11.59 22.59 23.82
N LEU A 72 10.52 22.73 24.61
CA LEU A 72 9.83 21.59 25.20
C LEU A 72 9.29 20.66 24.11
N ASN A 73 8.61 21.20 23.10
CA ASN A 73 8.01 20.39 22.02
C ASN A 73 9.06 19.65 21.16
N ASP A 74 10.24 20.23 21.00
CA ASP A 74 11.33 19.67 20.20
C ASP A 74 12.11 18.59 20.95
N TYR A 75 12.33 18.76 22.26
CA TYR A 75 13.22 17.90 23.04
C TYR A 75 12.50 16.96 24.01
N PHE A 76 11.28 17.30 24.41
CA PHE A 76 10.46 16.51 25.32
C PHE A 76 9.24 16.04 24.54
N TYR A 77 9.18 14.74 24.28
CA TYR A 77 7.96 14.11 23.79
C TYR A 77 7.64 12.90 24.66
N GLU A 78 6.34 12.69 24.90
CA GLU A 78 5.82 11.45 25.42
C GLU A 78 5.44 10.57 24.24
N GLU A 79 5.88 9.32 24.23
CA GLU A 79 5.30 8.32 23.35
C GLU A 79 3.86 8.05 23.77
N ASP A 80 2.94 7.99 22.81
CA ASP A 80 1.52 7.68 23.07
C ASP A 80 1.35 6.35 23.83
N ASN A 81 2.30 5.43 23.68
CA ASN A 81 2.31 4.10 24.31
C ASN A 81 2.96 4.06 25.70
N LEU A 82 3.71 5.09 26.13
CA LEU A 82 4.45 5.12 27.40
C LEU A 82 4.24 6.44 28.13
N LYS A 83 3.02 6.62 28.68
CA LYS A 83 2.68 7.78 29.50
C LYS A 83 3.60 7.89 30.73
N GLY A 84 4.20 9.06 30.93
CA GLY A 84 5.11 9.33 32.04
C GLY A 84 6.59 9.02 31.78
N ILE A 85 6.96 8.55 30.58
CA ILE A 85 8.36 8.44 30.15
C ILE A 85 8.66 9.59 29.19
N PHE A 86 9.56 10.48 29.59
CA PHE A 86 10.03 11.59 28.76
C PHE A 86 11.34 11.21 28.10
N THR A 87 11.32 11.09 26.78
CA THR A 87 12.55 10.88 26.00
C THR A 87 13.17 12.22 25.66
N LEU A 88 14.45 12.40 26.01
CA LEU A 88 15.23 13.61 25.74
C LEU A 88 16.03 13.43 24.44
N SER A 89 15.58 14.02 23.34
CA SER A 89 16.37 14.33 22.12
C SER A 89 15.45 14.56 20.92
N LYS A 90 15.71 15.64 20.19
CA LYS A 90 15.05 15.97 18.93
C LYS A 90 15.28 14.90 17.85
N GLU A 91 16.49 14.35 17.80
CA GLU A 91 16.88 13.31 16.83
C GLU A 91 16.14 12.00 17.10
N ASN A 92 15.99 11.63 18.37
CA ASN A 92 15.29 10.41 18.76
C ASN A 92 13.82 10.46 18.35
N LYS A 93 13.17 11.62 18.53
CA LYS A 93 11.76 11.82 18.14
C LYS A 93 11.54 11.57 16.64
N VAL A 94 12.36 12.18 15.79
CA VAL A 94 12.23 12.04 14.33
C VAL A 94 12.50 10.59 13.90
N ALA A 95 13.55 9.97 14.44
CA ALA A 95 13.87 8.58 14.12
C ALA A 95 12.73 7.63 14.52
N LEU A 96 12.16 7.80 15.72
CA LEU A 96 11.09 6.96 16.23
C LEU A 96 9.78 7.13 15.45
N GLN A 97 9.43 8.36 15.09
CA GLN A 97 8.27 8.63 14.22
C GLN A 97 8.42 8.00 12.83
N GLN A 98 9.62 8.04 12.24
CA GLN A 98 9.88 7.37 10.97
C GLN A 98 9.75 5.86 11.10
N ILE A 99 10.35 5.26 12.15
CA ILE A 99 10.25 3.82 12.40
C ILE A 99 8.79 3.39 12.55
N GLU A 100 7.99 4.14 13.30
CA GLU A 100 6.57 3.84 13.49
C GLU A 100 5.78 3.90 12.17
N ALA A 101 6.00 4.94 11.36
CA ALA A 101 5.36 5.08 10.06
C ALA A 101 5.71 3.94 9.10
N GLU A 102 7.00 3.60 9.00
CA GLU A 102 7.49 2.50 8.14
C GLU A 102 6.98 1.14 8.63
N THR A 103 6.94 0.92 9.95
CA THR A 103 6.42 -0.33 10.54
C THR A 103 4.94 -0.51 10.19
N LYS A 104 4.15 0.56 10.26
CA LYS A 104 2.72 0.53 9.92
C LYS A 104 2.47 0.23 8.45
N GLU A 105 3.25 0.82 7.53
CA GLU A 105 3.14 0.47 6.11
C GLU A 105 3.63 -0.96 5.82
N LEU A 106 4.69 -1.42 6.52
CA LEU A 106 5.15 -2.81 6.40
C LEU A 106 4.06 -3.81 6.82
N GLU A 107 3.38 -3.58 7.94
CA GLU A 107 2.27 -4.42 8.41
C GLU A 107 1.11 -4.49 7.39
N LYS A 108 0.78 -3.35 6.78
CA LYS A 108 -0.24 -3.27 5.73
C LYS A 108 0.17 -4.02 4.45
N HIS A 109 1.43 -3.94 4.05
CA HIS A 109 1.94 -4.73 2.92
C HIS A 109 1.95 -6.23 3.22
N LEU A 110 2.33 -6.62 4.44
CA LEU A 110 2.37 -8.01 4.87
C LEU A 110 0.97 -8.64 4.90
N THR A 111 -0.02 -7.92 5.43
CA THR A 111 -1.42 -8.34 5.44
C THR A 111 -1.99 -8.49 4.02
N ALA A 112 -1.74 -7.53 3.13
CA ALA A 112 -2.14 -7.62 1.73
C ALA A 112 -1.46 -8.79 0.99
N GLN A 113 -0.18 -9.05 1.26
CA GLN A 113 0.55 -10.18 0.69
C GLN A 113 -0.02 -11.52 1.16
N GLN A 114 -0.37 -11.62 2.45
CA GLN A 114 -0.98 -12.82 3.01
C GLN A 114 -2.36 -13.07 2.39
N GLU A 115 -3.17 -12.03 2.19
CA GLU A 115 -4.47 -12.17 1.54
C GLU A 115 -4.33 -12.58 0.06
N ASN A 116 -3.41 -11.97 -0.69
CA ASN A 116 -3.15 -12.32 -2.07
C ASN A 116 -2.64 -13.75 -2.24
N SER A 117 -1.75 -14.20 -1.35
CA SER A 117 -1.26 -15.59 -1.40
C SER A 117 -2.38 -16.60 -1.11
N LYS A 118 -3.28 -16.30 -0.17
CA LYS A 118 -4.49 -17.11 0.09
C LYS A 118 -5.43 -17.15 -1.11
N ARG A 119 -5.70 -16.01 -1.76
CA ARG A 119 -6.52 -15.96 -2.97
C ARG A 119 -5.89 -16.74 -4.13
N ALA A 120 -4.57 -16.68 -4.28
CA ALA A 120 -3.85 -17.43 -5.30
C ALA A 120 -3.97 -18.95 -5.10
N THR A 121 -3.84 -19.43 -3.86
CA THR A 121 -4.00 -20.87 -3.57
C THR A 121 -5.44 -21.34 -3.75
N GLU A 122 -6.43 -20.54 -3.34
CA GLU A 122 -7.86 -20.81 -3.57
C GLU A 122 -8.21 -20.85 -5.06
N ASN A 123 -7.67 -19.92 -5.86
CA ASN A 123 -7.89 -19.90 -7.30
C ASN A 123 -7.21 -21.10 -7.99
N ALA A 124 -5.99 -21.45 -7.58
CA ALA A 124 -5.29 -22.62 -8.11
C ALA A 124 -6.05 -23.92 -7.82
N THR A 125 -6.58 -24.08 -6.61
CA THR A 125 -7.39 -25.26 -6.24
C THR A 125 -8.72 -25.31 -7.01
N LYS A 126 -9.42 -24.18 -7.16
CA LYS A 126 -10.65 -24.15 -7.99
C LYS A 126 -10.35 -24.50 -9.46
N LEU A 127 -9.27 -23.96 -10.01
CA LEU A 127 -8.87 -24.22 -11.39
C LEU A 127 -8.49 -25.69 -11.60
N ASP A 128 -7.82 -26.31 -10.64
CA ASP A 128 -7.49 -27.74 -10.68
C ASP A 128 -8.75 -28.63 -10.58
N GLN A 129 -9.70 -28.26 -9.73
CA GLN A 129 -10.99 -28.94 -9.63
C GLN A 129 -11.79 -28.87 -10.94
N GLU A 130 -11.90 -27.69 -11.55
CA GLU A 130 -12.61 -27.53 -12.82
C GLU A 130 -11.91 -28.26 -13.97
N LYS A 131 -10.56 -28.23 -14.02
CA LYS A 131 -9.79 -29.04 -14.97
C LYS A 131 -10.05 -30.54 -14.81
N THR A 132 -10.08 -31.02 -13.57
CA THR A 132 -10.34 -32.43 -13.27
C THR A 132 -11.76 -32.83 -13.69
N LYS A 133 -12.76 -32.00 -13.40
CA LYS A 133 -14.16 -32.22 -13.85
C LYS A 133 -14.26 -32.26 -15.38
N ALA A 134 -13.68 -31.28 -16.07
CA ALA A 134 -13.72 -31.19 -17.52
C ALA A 134 -13.01 -32.39 -18.19
N SER A 135 -11.84 -32.75 -17.69
CA SER A 135 -11.08 -33.92 -18.14
C SER A 135 -11.86 -35.22 -17.93
N GLY A 136 -12.55 -35.36 -16.79
CA GLY A 136 -13.43 -36.48 -16.50
C GLY A 136 -14.58 -36.61 -17.49
N LYS A 137 -15.28 -35.50 -17.79
CA LYS A 137 -16.36 -35.48 -18.80
C LYS A 137 -15.86 -35.86 -20.19
N VAL A 138 -14.71 -35.33 -20.61
CA VAL A 138 -14.07 -35.67 -21.89
C VAL A 138 -13.79 -37.17 -21.97
N TRP A 139 -13.27 -37.75 -20.89
CA TRP A 139 -13.00 -39.19 -20.83
C TRP A 139 -14.27 -40.03 -20.88
N GLU A 140 -15.31 -39.61 -20.15
CA GLU A 140 -16.63 -40.26 -20.16
C GLU A 140 -17.24 -40.29 -21.57
N ILE A 141 -17.22 -39.17 -22.28
CA ILE A 141 -17.65 -39.08 -23.69
C ILE A 141 -16.84 -40.06 -24.54
N LYS A 142 -15.50 -40.02 -24.43
CA LYS A 142 -14.64 -40.94 -25.19
C LYS A 142 -15.04 -42.40 -24.91
N THR A 143 -15.24 -42.80 -23.66
CA THR A 143 -15.61 -44.18 -23.31
C THR A 143 -16.99 -44.58 -23.83
N ASN A 144 -17.97 -43.70 -23.75
CA ASN A 144 -19.34 -43.98 -24.19
C ASN A 144 -19.44 -44.18 -25.71
N PHE A 145 -18.62 -43.49 -26.49
CA PHE A 145 -18.66 -43.52 -27.96
C PHE A 145 -17.58 -44.40 -28.63
N THR A 146 -16.69 -45.03 -27.85
CA THR A 146 -15.69 -45.98 -28.39
C THR A 146 -16.05 -47.45 -28.18
N GLY A 147 -17.13 -47.77 -27.46
CA GLY A 147 -17.51 -49.13 -27.06
C GLY A 147 -18.26 -50.01 -28.08
N GLY A 148 -18.39 -49.59 -29.35
CA GLY A 148 -19.12 -50.31 -30.41
C GLY A 148 -18.23 -51.17 -31.33
N ASP A 149 -18.46 -51.12 -32.65
CA ASP A 149 -17.71 -51.86 -33.69
C ASP A 149 -16.18 -51.55 -33.76
N ARG A 150 -15.66 -50.71 -32.86
CA ARG A 150 -14.24 -50.30 -32.74
C ARG A 150 -13.61 -49.73 -34.02
N VAL A 151 -14.40 -49.44 -35.04
CA VAL A 151 -13.95 -48.94 -36.36
C VAL A 151 -13.13 -47.65 -36.23
N LEU A 152 -13.42 -46.81 -35.22
CA LEU A 152 -12.73 -45.53 -34.97
C LEU A 152 -11.71 -45.59 -33.83
N GLU A 153 -11.44 -46.77 -33.25
CA GLU A 153 -10.53 -46.89 -32.11
C GLU A 153 -9.08 -46.51 -32.48
N PHE A 154 -8.68 -46.78 -33.72
CA PHE A 154 -7.36 -46.40 -34.25
C PHE A 154 -7.13 -44.88 -34.22
N CYS A 155 -8.19 -44.07 -34.35
CA CYS A 155 -8.09 -42.60 -34.32
C CYS A 155 -7.65 -42.06 -32.95
N LEU A 156 -7.82 -42.83 -31.88
CA LEU A 156 -7.56 -42.41 -30.50
C LEU A 156 -6.39 -43.18 -29.86
N GLU A 157 -5.60 -43.89 -30.66
CA GLU A 157 -4.56 -44.80 -30.18
C GLU A 157 -3.47 -44.09 -29.37
N SER A 158 -3.08 -42.88 -29.77
CA SER A 158 -2.12 -42.02 -29.06
C SER A 158 -2.74 -41.20 -27.92
N LEU A 159 -4.09 -41.21 -27.79
CA LEU A 159 -4.86 -40.43 -26.82
C LEU A 159 -5.53 -41.31 -25.75
N LYS A 160 -4.90 -42.43 -25.41
CA LYS A 160 -5.38 -43.40 -24.40
C LYS A 160 -5.19 -42.94 -22.93
N ARG A 161 -4.74 -41.71 -22.69
CA ARG A 161 -4.64 -41.11 -21.35
C ARG A 161 -5.54 -39.87 -21.25
N THR A 162 -6.27 -39.74 -20.15
CA THR A 162 -7.19 -38.64 -19.89
C THR A 162 -6.55 -37.27 -20.09
N GLU A 163 -5.37 -37.03 -19.52
CA GLU A 163 -4.65 -35.75 -19.65
C GLU A 163 -4.26 -35.45 -21.10
N LEU A 164 -3.72 -36.44 -21.83
CA LEU A 164 -3.30 -36.25 -23.23
C LEU A 164 -4.48 -35.96 -24.15
N LEU A 165 -5.61 -36.65 -23.93
CA LEU A 165 -6.85 -36.42 -24.67
C LEU A 165 -7.40 -35.02 -24.38
N PHE A 166 -7.41 -34.60 -23.12
CA PHE A 166 -7.90 -33.29 -22.71
C PHE A 166 -7.04 -32.15 -23.29
N GLN A 167 -5.72 -32.25 -23.20
CA GLN A 167 -4.79 -31.28 -23.79
C GLN A 167 -4.93 -31.21 -25.32
N HIS A 168 -5.09 -32.37 -25.98
CA HIS A 168 -5.30 -32.42 -27.42
C HIS A 168 -6.58 -31.68 -27.83
N ILE A 169 -7.69 -31.90 -27.11
CA ILE A 169 -8.98 -31.25 -27.39
C ILE A 169 -8.94 -29.74 -27.15
N ILE A 170 -8.30 -29.28 -26.07
CA ILE A 170 -8.13 -27.84 -25.82
C ILE A 170 -7.29 -27.17 -26.91
N GLY A 171 -6.32 -27.90 -27.48
CA GLY A 171 -5.47 -27.41 -28.56
C GLY A 171 -6.16 -27.30 -29.93
N LEU A 172 -7.39 -27.81 -30.07
CA LEU A 172 -8.12 -27.73 -31.33
C LEU A 172 -8.75 -26.34 -31.51
N PRO A 173 -8.68 -25.74 -32.70
CA PRO A 173 -9.37 -24.50 -32.98
C PRO A 173 -10.89 -24.71 -32.86
N LEU A 174 -11.57 -23.77 -32.19
CA LEU A 174 -13.03 -23.75 -32.17
C LEU A 174 -13.55 -23.59 -33.60
N PRO A 175 -14.50 -24.42 -34.04
CA PRO A 175 -15.06 -24.31 -35.37
C PRO A 175 -15.83 -22.98 -35.51
N GLU A 176 -15.61 -22.26 -36.62
CA GLU A 176 -16.26 -20.96 -36.90
C GLU A 176 -17.78 -21.07 -37.05
N ASN A 177 -18.27 -22.24 -37.46
CA ASN A 177 -19.68 -22.53 -37.63
C ASN A 177 -20.05 -23.78 -36.84
N ALA A 178 -21.22 -23.74 -36.18
CA ALA A 178 -21.77 -24.93 -35.56
C ALA A 178 -21.97 -26.02 -36.64
N PRO A 179 -21.59 -27.28 -36.37
CA PRO A 179 -21.78 -28.34 -37.35
C PRO A 179 -23.27 -28.41 -37.74
N SER A 180 -23.54 -28.36 -39.04
CA SER A 180 -24.89 -28.36 -39.61
C SER A 180 -25.55 -29.74 -39.61
N TYR A 181 -24.82 -30.76 -39.16
CA TYR A 181 -25.27 -32.14 -39.12
C TYR A 181 -25.34 -32.61 -37.66
N THR A 182 -26.44 -33.26 -37.32
CA THR A 182 -26.51 -34.13 -36.15
C THR A 182 -25.97 -35.51 -36.53
N ILE A 183 -25.49 -36.27 -35.55
CA ILE A 183 -25.07 -37.68 -35.73
C ILE A 183 -26.21 -38.51 -36.37
N ASP A 184 -27.46 -38.05 -36.24
CA ASP A 184 -28.65 -38.66 -36.85
C ASP A 184 -28.77 -38.45 -38.38
N GLY A 185 -27.86 -37.71 -39.01
CA GLY A 185 -27.91 -37.35 -40.45
C GLY A 185 -27.16 -38.27 -41.40
N GLU A 186 -26.43 -39.28 -40.91
CA GLU A 186 -25.82 -40.30 -41.77
C GLU A 186 -26.88 -41.28 -42.31
N PRO A 187 -26.74 -41.79 -43.55
CA PRO A 187 -27.58 -42.87 -44.04
C PRO A 187 -27.48 -44.06 -43.08
N ARG A 188 -28.64 -44.60 -42.70
CA ARG A 188 -28.84 -45.71 -41.75
C ARG A 188 -28.13 -47.00 -42.16
N GLU A 189 -26.82 -47.08 -41.98
CA GLU A 189 -26.05 -48.33 -42.11
C GLU A 189 -25.46 -48.82 -40.78
N PHE A 190 -25.41 -48.00 -39.72
CA PHE A 190 -24.96 -48.47 -38.40
C PHE A 190 -25.95 -48.13 -37.28
N GLY A 191 -26.31 -49.15 -36.51
CA GLY A 191 -27.54 -49.20 -35.71
C GLY A 191 -27.61 -48.34 -34.44
N LYS A 192 -28.82 -47.82 -34.23
CA LYS A 192 -29.52 -47.50 -32.96
C LYS A 192 -28.82 -46.57 -31.93
N ASN A 193 -29.25 -45.30 -32.01
CA ASN A 193 -29.76 -44.42 -30.95
C ASN A 193 -28.99 -44.27 -29.63
N ARG A 194 -28.48 -43.04 -29.38
CA ARG A 194 -28.89 -42.17 -28.26
C ARG A 194 -28.31 -40.75 -28.41
N THR A 195 -29.20 -39.78 -28.62
CA THR A 195 -28.93 -38.35 -28.83
C THR A 195 -28.83 -37.60 -27.51
N LEU A 196 -27.81 -36.74 -27.29
CA LEU A 196 -27.88 -35.64 -26.31
C LEU A 196 -27.09 -34.40 -26.75
N ARG A 197 -27.67 -33.24 -26.42
CA ARG A 197 -27.29 -31.87 -26.81
C ARG A 197 -26.10 -31.34 -26.00
N PHE A 198 -25.12 -30.73 -26.68
CA PHE A 198 -24.13 -29.84 -26.09
C PHE A 198 -24.70 -28.42 -25.99
N SER A 199 -25.44 -28.15 -24.93
CA SER A 199 -25.85 -26.78 -24.60
C SER A 199 -26.04 -26.64 -23.10
N GLU A 200 -24.98 -26.85 -22.32
CA GLU A 200 -24.96 -26.54 -20.87
C GLU A 200 -23.53 -26.71 -20.33
N LEU A 201 -22.65 -25.76 -20.66
CA LEU A 201 -21.39 -25.49 -19.97
C LEU A 201 -21.18 -23.97 -20.03
N SER A 202 -21.93 -23.27 -19.19
CA SER A 202 -21.71 -21.89 -18.76
C SER A 202 -21.40 -21.88 -17.28
#